data_AF-A0A0F9RZP9-F1
#
_entry.id   AF-A0A0F9RZP9-F1
#
_cell.length_a   1.000
_cell.length_b   1.000
_cell.length_c   1.000
_cell.angle_alpha   90.00
_cell.angle_beta   90.00
_cell.angle_gamma   90.00
#
_symmetry.space_group_name_H-M   'P 1'
#
loop_
_entity.id
_entity.type
_entity.pdbx_description
1 polymer ?
#
loop_
_entity_poly.entity_id
_entity_poly.type
_entity_poly.pdbx_seq_one_letter_code
_entity_poly.pdbx_strand_id
1 'polypeptide(L)' 'MAIDAKYGEITTEKKEIPITEPVFLIRAQDVLSGPTVRDYAILYLATTNDKLGFNRIIDVANQMDMWHFKKVPD' A
#
# COMPACT_ATOMS: atom_id res chain seq x y z
N MET A 1 -26.91 14.41 -20.58
CA MET A 1 -26.37 13.20 -19.92
C MET A 1 -25.86 13.63 -18.56
N ALA A 2 -26.48 13.18 -17.48
CA ALA A 2 -26.00 13.46 -16.12
C ALA A 2 -24.82 12.52 -15.86
N ILE A 3 -23.63 13.10 -15.68
CA ILE A 3 -22.43 12.33 -15.33
C ILE A 3 -22.56 12.01 -13.84
N ASP A 4 -22.60 10.72 -13.50
CA ASP A 4 -22.67 10.22 -12.13
C ASP A 4 -21.40 10.68 -11.39
N ALA A 5 -21.54 11.72 -10.56
CA ALA A 5 -20.45 12.39 -9.85
C ALA A 5 -19.82 11.51 -8.75
N LYS A 6 -20.31 10.29 -8.53
CA LYS A 6 -19.84 9.41 -7.46
C LYS A 6 -18.41 8.86 -7.68
N TYR A 7 -17.91 8.88 -8.92
CA TYR A 7 -16.62 8.27 -9.28
C TYR A 7 -15.65 9.21 -10.02
N GLY A 8 -15.83 10.54 -9.92
CA GLY A 8 -15.14 11.50 -10.80
C GLY A 8 -14.25 12.53 -10.12
N GLU A 9 -14.24 12.67 -8.81
CA GLU A 9 -13.34 13.63 -8.15
C GLU A 9 -12.03 12.97 -7.75
N ILE A 10 -11.04 13.06 -8.66
CA ILE A 10 -9.64 12.93 -8.27
C ILE A 10 -9.30 14.21 -7.50
N THR A 11 -9.58 14.23 -6.20
CA THR A 11 -9.17 15.33 -5.33
C THR A 11 -7.64 15.34 -5.26
N THR A 12 -7.01 16.17 -6.10
CA THR A 12 -5.57 16.45 -6.06
C THR A 12 -5.24 17.41 -4.91
N GLU A 13 -5.84 17.22 -3.74
CA GLU A 13 -5.26 17.79 -2.52
C GLU A 13 -3.90 17.13 -2.39
N LYS A 14 -2.83 17.90 -2.60
CA LYS A 14 -1.46 17.47 -2.32
C LYS A 14 -1.39 17.13 -0.83
N LYS A 15 -1.73 15.89 -0.46
CA LYS A 15 -1.34 15.33 0.82
C LYS A 15 0.18 15.34 0.83
N GLU A 16 0.76 16.04 1.80
CA GLU A 16 2.20 16.02 2.00
C GLU A 16 2.65 14.56 2.11
N ILE A 17 3.65 14.19 1.31
CA ILE A 17 4.21 12.84 1.29
C ILE A 17 5.34 12.83 2.30
N PRO A 18 5.23 12.11 3.43
CA PRO A 18 6.29 12.07 4.41
C PRO A 18 7.50 11.33 3.83
N ILE A 19 8.70 11.87 4.06
CA ILE A 19 9.96 11.24 3.58
C ILE A 19 10.17 9.85 4.20
N THR A 20 9.55 9.61 5.35
CA THR A 20 9.60 8.33 6.07
C THR A 20 8.56 7.32 5.61
N GLU A 21 7.71 7.66 4.64
CA GLU A 21 6.71 6.75 4.10
C GLU A 21 7.39 5.61 3.33
N PRO A 22 7.12 4.33 3.68
CA PRO A 22 7.62 3.22 2.88
C PRO A 22 6.92 3.22 1.52
N VAL A 23 7.69 3.36 0.45
CA VAL A 23 7.18 3.34 -0.93
C VAL A 23 7.60 2.03 -1.59
N PHE A 24 6.62 1.21 -1.97
CA PHE A 24 6.81 0.18 -2.99
C PHE A 24 6.35 0.78 -4.33
N LEU A 25 6.12 0.01 -5.40
CA LEU A 25 5.52 0.55 -6.65
C LEU A 25 4.21 1.36 -6.42
N ILE A 26 3.65 1.29 -5.22
CA ILE A 26 2.49 2.01 -4.66
C ILE A 26 2.84 2.64 -3.30
N ARG A 27 2.09 3.66 -2.89
CA ARG A 27 2.32 4.38 -1.62
C ARG A 27 1.76 3.59 -0.45
N ALA A 28 2.36 3.70 0.74
CA ALA A 28 1.85 3.04 1.95
C ALA A 28 0.44 3.51 2.30
N GLN A 29 0.14 4.78 2.06
CA GLN A 29 -1.18 5.36 2.26
C GLN A 29 -2.29 4.72 1.40
N ASP A 30 -1.95 4.01 0.32
CA ASP A 30 -2.93 3.34 -0.53
C ASP A 30 -3.47 2.08 0.17
N VAL A 31 -4.78 1.88 0.19
CA VAL A 31 -5.43 0.75 0.89
C VAL A 31 -4.91 -0.62 0.41
N LEU A 32 -4.48 -0.72 -0.86
CA LEU A 32 -3.98 -1.95 -1.45
C LEU A 32 -2.47 -2.15 -1.26
N SER A 33 -1.79 -1.26 -0.53
CA SER A 33 -0.34 -1.24 -0.36
C SER A 33 0.22 -2.51 0.26
N GLY A 34 -0.19 -2.81 1.50
CA GLY A 34 0.20 -4.03 2.21
C GLY A 34 -0.14 -5.32 1.46
N PRO A 35 -1.39 -5.52 0.97
CA PRO A 35 -1.75 -6.70 0.18
C PRO A 35 -0.86 -6.93 -1.05
N THR A 36 -0.61 -5.89 -1.85
CA THR A 36 0.23 -6.00 -3.06
C THR A 36 1.66 -6.41 -2.72
N VAL A 37 2.24 -5.86 -1.65
CA VAL A 37 3.60 -6.23 -1.22
C VAL A 37 3.66 -7.67 -0.70
N ARG A 38 2.60 -8.18 -0.08
CA ARG A 38 2.49 -9.59 0.32
C ARG A 38 2.42 -10.53 -0.88
N ASP A 39 1.65 -10.18 -1.91
CA ASP A 39 1.59 -10.96 -3.15
C ASP A 39 2.96 -11.03 -3.82
N TYR A 40 3.69 -9.91 -3.84
CA TYR A 40 5.08 -9.89 -4.30
C TYR A 40 5.98 -10.78 -3.44
N ALA A 41 5.83 -10.79 -2.11
CA ALA A 41 6.61 -11.66 -1.23
C ALA A 41 6.43 -13.14 -1.59
N ILE A 42 5.19 -13.56 -1.86
CA ILE A 42 4.87 -14.95 -2.25
C ILE A 42 5.55 -15.31 -3.57
N LEU A 43 5.47 -14.44 -4.58
CA LEU A 43 6.15 -14.63 -5.86
C LEU A 43 7.68 -14.67 -5.72
N TYR A 44 8.23 -13.80 -4.89
CA TYR A 44 9.65 -13.76 -4.58
C TYR A 44 10.12 -15.07 -3.95
N LEU A 45 9.38 -15.60 -2.95
CA LEU A 45 9.73 -16.87 -2.32
C LEU A 45 9.62 -18.04 -3.31
N ALA A 46 8.58 -18.06 -4.15
CA ALA A 46 8.39 -19.10 -5.16
C ALA A 46 9.52 -19.14 -6.20
N THR A 47 10.10 -17.99 -6.53
CA THR A 47 11.16 -17.87 -7.56
C THR A 47 12.57 -18.03 -7.01
N THR A 48 12.82 -17.59 -5.79
CA THR A 48 14.18 -17.55 -5.20
C THR A 48 14.40 -18.60 -4.10
N ASN A 49 13.33 -19.10 -3.49
CA ASN A 49 13.37 -19.89 -2.25
C ASN A 49 14.11 -19.20 -1.08
N ASP A 50 14.28 -17.87 -1.12
CA ASP A 50 14.92 -17.10 -0.05
C ASP A 50 13.89 -16.70 1.03
N LYS A 51 13.90 -17.43 2.14
CA LYS A 51 13.04 -17.16 3.30
C LYS A 51 13.42 -15.87 4.03
N LEU A 52 14.69 -15.46 4.04
CA LEU A 52 15.12 -14.24 4.72
C LEU A 52 14.64 -13.02 3.93
N GLY A 53 14.79 -13.04 2.61
CA GLY A 53 14.24 -12.01 1.73
C GLY A 53 12.72 -11.93 1.84
N PHE A 54 12.02 -13.07 1.86
CA PHE A 54 10.58 -13.12 2.09
C PHE A 54 10.16 -12.40 3.39
N ASN A 55 10.78 -12.74 4.52
CA ASN A 55 10.44 -12.13 5.81
C ASN A 55 10.64 -10.61 5.81
N ARG A 56 11.73 -10.13 5.19
CA ARG A 56 12.00 -8.69 5.05
C ARG A 56 10.91 -7.98 4.25
N ILE A 57 10.41 -8.60 3.17
CA ILE A 57 9.32 -8.03 2.36
C ILE A 57 8.00 -8.02 3.16
N ILE A 58 7.73 -9.06 3.94
CA ILE A 58 6.57 -9.10 4.84
C ILE A 58 6.63 -7.99 5.90
N ASP A 59 7.81 -7.72 6.47
CA ASP A 59 7.98 -6.62 7.43
C ASP A 59 7.63 -5.25 6.81
N VAL A 60 8.01 -5.03 5.54
CA VAL A 60 7.63 -3.82 4.79
C VAL A 60 6.11 -3.75 4.59
N ALA A 61 5.47 -4.85 4.21
CA ALA A 61 4.01 -4.88 4.06
C ALA A 61 3.28 -4.56 5.37
N ASN A 62 3.77 -5.07 6.50
CA ASN A 62 3.24 -4.78 7.82
C ASN A 62 3.43 -3.32 8.20
N GLN A 63 4.59 -2.73 7.87
CA GLN A 63 4.80 -1.29 8.04
C GLN A 63 3.78 -0.51 7.22
N MET A 64 3.57 -0.86 5.94
CA MET A 64 2.61 -0.15 5.08
C MET A 64 1.17 -0.16 5.63
N ASP A 65 0.71 -1.26 6.23
CA ASP A 65 -0.64 -1.32 6.83
C ASP A 65 -0.83 -0.32 8.00
N MET A 66 0.26 0.10 8.64
CA MET A 66 0.20 1.11 9.72
C MET A 66 -0.04 2.53 9.20
N TRP A 67 0.11 2.77 7.89
CA TRP A 67 -0.03 4.08 7.26
C TRP A 67 -1.43 4.39 6.75
N HIS A 68 -2.33 3.40 6.76
CA HIS A 68 -3.73 3.67 6.44
C HIS A 68 -4.35 4.51 7.55
N PHE A 69 -4.86 5.69 7.21
CA PHE A 69 -5.78 6.42 8.09
C PHE A 69 -7.03 5.56 8.27
N LYS A 70 -7.06 4.74 9.33
CA LYS A 70 -8.30 4.11 9.78
C LYS A 70 -9.25 5.25 10.14
N LYS A 71 -10.33 5.42 9.37
CA LYS A 71 -11.50 6.13 9.87
C LYS A 71 -11.97 5.36 11.09
N VAL A 72 -11.64 5.85 12.29
CA VAL A 72 -12.29 5.40 13.52
C VAL A 72 -13.76 5.82 13.35
N PRO A 73 -14.73 4.89 13.40
CA PRO A 73 -16.12 5.28 13.46
C PRO A 73 -16.34 6.07 14.76
N ASP A 74 -16.92 7.25 14.68
CA ASP A 74 -17.43 7.99 15.86
C ASP A 74 -18.48 7.16 16.60
#